data_AF-A0A2V8RTG2-F1
#
_entry.id   AF-A0A2V8RTG2-F1
#
_cell.length_a   1.000
_cell.length_b   1.000
_cell.length_c   1.000
_cell.angle_alpha   90.00
_cell.angle_beta   90.00
_cell.angle_gamma   90.00
#
_symmetry.space_group_name_H-M   'P 1'
#
loop_
_entity.id
_entity.type
_entity.pdbx_description
1 polymer ?
#
loop_
_entity_poly.entity_id
_entity_poly.type
_entity_poly.pdbx_seq_one_letter_code
_entity_poly.pdbx_strand_id
1 'polypeptide(L)'
;MSLKKYLAAINSQGAVSETALYTPLATHILSGVLHYPSKSYAINKSGAKGTPDVRILSGADGSEWIVCEAKLEDNKLRKEKERRKLWREQILKRGYIRAETFYVMLCAPRTFYVCDLDGEILEGLHVEDGDRELLDVKSGEHLPAADENFRRLLARVTYEASLEEPQYEKFRRGELAGGYILLSQETVGDLQDTFNYALLQLKGYCARVFDRLKQDYRAAADELRGLGQTLEGTGDDVKMRRAVEAKIRRVRREHGIVLQLFEADYPQFKHDQTYAGTEKEEHFEEIFITNTAYVALSRLFFVRISEDTGLTTRKISHEGPGLWRRFVEHIKGRYQDLIEVAYKDVAHIYSQLFETTVFDWYGHGNGELNEILERILFRLNAFSFKNVGRDVLGSIYQYFRPKTERKRLGEYYTPEEVVDYILAQTGATRDEELMRKRVLDPACGSFTFGVRALVPLLERSKHLSAANRIELVRRCLIGYDINPFSVFLAHLSVLFAVLDLYLE
;
A
#
# COMPACT_ATOMS: atom_id res chain seq x y z
N MET A 1 -26.77 29.92 17.08
CA MET A 1 -26.40 28.51 17.33
C MET A 1 -26.79 27.68 16.13
N SER A 2 -25.82 27.03 15.53
CA SER A 2 -25.95 26.22 14.32
C SER A 2 -26.83 25.00 14.56
N LEU A 3 -26.74 24.37 15.74
CA LEU A 3 -27.60 23.24 16.13
C LEU A 3 -29.09 23.64 16.12
N LYS A 4 -29.43 24.82 16.65
CA LYS A 4 -30.83 25.30 16.59
C LYS A 4 -31.33 25.50 15.16
N LYS A 5 -30.46 25.97 14.25
CA LYS A 5 -30.80 26.10 12.82
C LYS A 5 -30.98 24.74 12.15
N TYR A 6 -30.15 23.76 12.51
CA TYR A 6 -30.31 22.37 12.07
C TYR A 6 -31.67 21.81 12.49
N LEU A 7 -32.01 21.91 13.78
CA LEU A 7 -33.27 21.39 14.35
C LEU A 7 -34.50 22.10 13.74
N ALA A 8 -34.43 23.42 13.51
CA ALA A 8 -35.48 24.15 12.80
C ALA A 8 -35.63 23.72 11.33
N ALA A 9 -34.53 23.42 10.63
CA ALA A 9 -34.56 22.97 9.25
C ALA A 9 -35.20 21.57 9.12
N ILE A 10 -34.81 20.62 9.98
CA ILE A 10 -35.41 19.27 9.97
C ILE A 10 -36.91 19.30 10.34
N ASN A 11 -37.32 20.21 11.25
CA ASN A 11 -38.73 20.34 11.66
C ASN A 11 -39.59 20.99 10.57
N SER A 12 -39.04 21.95 9.81
CA SER A 12 -39.79 22.68 8.77
C SER A 12 -39.90 21.92 7.45
N GLN A 13 -38.89 21.11 7.09
CA GLN A 13 -38.90 20.35 5.84
C GLN A 13 -39.86 19.15 5.87
N GLY A 14 -40.25 18.66 7.06
CA GLY A 14 -40.89 17.36 7.21
C GLY A 14 -39.94 16.22 6.79
N ALA A 15 -40.16 14.99 7.26
CA ALA A 15 -39.36 13.83 6.85
C ALA A 15 -39.70 13.41 5.40
N VAL A 16 -39.36 14.24 4.41
CA VAL A 16 -39.77 14.06 3.01
C VAL A 16 -38.80 13.16 2.23
N SER A 17 -37.50 13.11 2.60
CA SER A 17 -36.49 12.16 2.05
C SER A 17 -35.13 12.22 2.79
N GLU A 18 -34.30 11.16 2.70
CA GLU A 18 -32.93 11.13 3.29
C GLU A 18 -32.05 12.24 2.71
N THR A 19 -32.20 12.55 1.41
CA THR A 19 -31.43 13.59 0.72
C THR A 19 -31.72 15.01 1.23
N ALA A 20 -32.91 15.25 1.79
CA ALA A 20 -33.25 16.52 2.42
C ALA A 20 -32.42 16.77 3.70
N LEU A 21 -31.99 15.70 4.40
CA LEU A 21 -31.18 15.78 5.62
C LEU A 21 -29.73 16.22 5.33
N TYR A 22 -29.20 15.92 4.15
CA TYR A 22 -27.78 16.11 3.85
C TYR A 22 -27.36 17.58 3.88
N THR A 23 -28.19 18.49 3.36
CA THR A 23 -27.85 19.92 3.33
C THR A 23 -27.82 20.55 4.73
N PRO A 24 -28.85 20.36 5.59
CA PRO A 24 -28.79 20.76 6.99
C PRO A 24 -27.63 20.10 7.74
N LEU A 25 -27.41 18.79 7.57
CA LEU A 25 -26.30 18.06 8.21
C LEU A 25 -24.96 18.71 7.86
N ALA A 26 -24.68 18.91 6.57
CA ALA A 26 -23.44 19.51 6.13
C ALA A 26 -23.27 20.96 6.62
N THR A 27 -24.29 21.81 6.44
CA THR A 27 -24.17 23.25 6.69
C THR A 27 -24.14 23.56 8.19
N HIS A 28 -25.01 22.91 8.96
CA HIS A 28 -25.23 23.29 10.34
C HIS A 28 -24.50 22.38 11.32
N ILE A 29 -24.37 21.08 11.05
CA ILE A 29 -23.63 20.17 11.93
C ILE A 29 -22.15 20.15 11.54
N LEU A 30 -21.81 19.74 10.31
CA LEU A 30 -20.41 19.59 9.91
C LEU A 30 -19.67 20.93 9.93
N SER A 31 -20.15 21.93 9.19
CA SER A 31 -19.53 23.27 9.20
C SER A 31 -19.84 24.08 10.44
N GLY A 32 -21.11 24.07 10.87
CA GLY A 32 -21.58 24.97 11.92
C GLY A 32 -21.24 24.56 13.36
N VAL A 33 -21.16 23.25 13.64
CA VAL A 33 -20.89 22.73 15.00
C VAL A 33 -19.52 22.05 15.06
N LEU A 34 -19.21 21.15 14.13
CA LEU A 34 -17.94 20.39 14.09
C LEU A 34 -16.80 21.13 13.38
N HIS A 35 -17.07 22.32 12.84
CA HIS A 35 -16.11 23.25 12.23
C HIS A 35 -15.39 22.76 10.97
N TYR A 36 -15.99 21.86 10.19
CA TYR A 36 -15.42 21.47 8.89
C TYR A 36 -15.59 22.58 7.84
N PRO A 37 -14.51 22.95 7.14
CA PRO A 37 -14.61 23.71 5.90
C PRO A 37 -15.45 22.95 4.87
N SER A 38 -16.15 23.67 3.98
CA SER A 38 -16.99 23.05 2.95
C SER A 38 -16.22 22.16 1.97
N LYS A 39 -14.91 22.40 1.80
CA LYS A 39 -13.99 21.56 1.01
C LYS A 39 -13.61 20.24 1.68
N SER A 40 -13.90 20.10 2.98
CA SER A 40 -13.49 18.96 3.80
C SER A 40 -14.63 17.94 3.98
N TYR A 41 -15.66 17.99 3.14
CA TYR A 41 -16.64 16.92 3.02
C TYR A 41 -17.24 16.88 1.62
N ALA A 42 -17.64 15.69 1.18
CA ALA A 42 -18.31 15.45 -0.09
C ALA A 42 -19.65 14.75 0.16
N ILE A 43 -20.73 15.32 -0.36
CA ILE A 43 -22.09 14.77 -0.23
C ILE A 43 -22.43 14.03 -1.53
N ASN A 44 -22.84 12.77 -1.42
CA ASN A 44 -23.38 12.05 -2.54
C ASN A 44 -24.91 12.18 -2.59
N LYS A 45 -25.42 12.87 -3.61
CA LYS A 45 -26.86 13.04 -3.83
C LYS A 45 -27.46 12.04 -4.84
N SER A 46 -26.62 11.22 -5.48
CA SER A 46 -27.03 10.40 -6.63
C SER A 46 -27.70 9.08 -6.28
N GLY A 47 -27.61 8.62 -5.02
CA GLY A 47 -28.15 7.32 -4.59
C GLY A 47 -27.55 6.11 -5.32
N ALA A 48 -26.47 6.30 -6.10
CA ALA A 48 -25.79 5.22 -6.81
C ALA A 48 -25.21 4.19 -5.81
N LYS A 49 -25.40 2.89 -6.09
CA LYS A 49 -24.88 1.80 -5.26
C LYS A 49 -23.37 1.96 -5.04
N GLY A 50 -22.91 1.91 -3.78
CA GLY A 50 -21.49 1.81 -3.43
C GLY A 50 -20.84 3.08 -2.86
N THR A 51 -21.58 4.18 -2.70
CA THR A 51 -21.01 5.43 -2.16
C THR A 51 -21.81 5.90 -0.94
N PRO A 52 -21.16 6.20 0.19
CA PRO A 52 -21.83 6.69 1.39
C PRO A 52 -22.45 8.08 1.18
N ASP A 53 -23.38 8.44 2.05
CA ASP A 53 -24.10 9.71 1.97
C ASP A 53 -23.17 10.92 2.07
N VAL A 54 -22.24 10.89 3.02
CA VAL A 54 -21.23 11.94 3.19
C VAL A 54 -19.87 11.32 3.50
N ARG A 55 -18.84 11.78 2.79
CA ARG A 55 -17.44 11.54 3.14
C ARG A 55 -16.89 12.79 3.79
N ILE A 56 -16.18 12.65 4.91
CA ILE A 56 -15.55 13.77 5.60
C ILE A 56 -14.05 13.56 5.53
N LEU A 57 -13.36 14.60 5.10
CA LEU A 57 -11.92 14.59 4.84
C LEU A 57 -11.16 15.17 6.03
N SER A 58 -10.03 14.57 6.35
CA SER A 58 -9.12 15.07 7.37
C SER A 58 -8.55 16.43 6.97
N GLY A 59 -8.48 17.35 7.92
CA GLY A 59 -7.81 18.64 7.72
C GLY A 59 -6.29 18.52 7.62
N ALA A 60 -5.70 17.43 8.12
CA ALA A 60 -4.25 17.22 8.12
C ALA A 60 -3.71 16.89 6.72
N ASP A 61 -4.32 15.90 6.06
CA ASP A 61 -3.80 15.34 4.82
C ASP A 61 -4.88 15.09 3.73
N GLY A 62 -6.14 15.47 3.99
CA GLY A 62 -7.24 15.28 3.05
C GLY A 62 -7.76 13.84 2.94
N SER A 63 -7.30 12.94 3.81
CA SER A 63 -7.71 11.53 3.84
C SER A 63 -9.19 11.35 4.21
N GLU A 64 -9.84 10.30 3.68
CA GLU A 64 -11.25 9.98 3.98
C GLU A 64 -11.43 9.31 5.35
N TRP A 65 -11.19 10.08 6.42
CA TRP A 65 -11.12 9.55 7.78
C TRP A 65 -12.45 9.24 8.45
N ILE A 66 -13.55 9.86 7.99
CA ILE A 66 -14.90 9.56 8.48
C ILE A 66 -15.83 9.34 7.30
N VAL A 67 -16.58 8.24 7.39
CA VAL A 67 -17.69 7.98 6.50
C VAL A 67 -18.99 8.14 7.26
N CYS A 68 -19.92 8.90 6.69
CA CYS A 68 -21.20 9.18 7.32
C CYS A 68 -22.35 8.55 6.53
N GLU A 69 -23.20 7.85 7.25
CA GLU A 69 -24.42 7.23 6.73
C GLU A 69 -25.63 7.77 7.50
N ALA A 70 -26.58 8.33 6.77
CA ALA A 70 -27.74 9.00 7.34
C ALA A 70 -29.01 8.18 7.18
N LYS A 71 -29.95 8.31 8.12
CA LYS A 71 -31.27 7.66 8.07
C LYS A 71 -32.37 8.65 8.37
N LEU A 72 -33.54 8.45 7.77
CA LEU A 72 -34.72 9.30 8.01
C LEU A 72 -35.26 9.23 9.44
N GLU A 73 -35.23 8.04 10.04
CA GLU A 73 -35.84 7.79 11.34
C GLU A 73 -34.79 7.48 12.40
N ASP A 74 -34.83 8.19 13.54
CA ASP A 74 -33.96 7.95 14.70
C ASP A 74 -33.99 6.50 15.17
N ASN A 75 -35.16 5.86 15.12
CA ASN A 75 -35.34 4.47 15.54
C ASN A 75 -34.53 3.46 14.72
N LYS A 76 -34.15 3.79 13.48
CA LYS A 76 -33.27 2.94 12.67
C LYS A 76 -31.86 2.85 13.24
N LEU A 77 -31.43 3.87 13.99
CA LEU A 77 -30.14 3.90 14.66
C LEU A 77 -30.26 3.52 16.14
N ARG A 78 -31.27 4.04 16.85
CA ARG A 78 -31.47 3.80 18.30
C ARG A 78 -31.74 2.33 18.60
N LYS A 79 -32.50 1.61 17.76
CA LYS A 79 -32.73 0.17 17.92
C LYS A 79 -31.50 -0.62 17.47
N GLU A 80 -30.87 -1.32 18.40
CA GLU A 80 -29.66 -2.10 18.13
C GLU A 80 -29.81 -3.09 16.96
N LYS A 81 -30.95 -3.81 16.89
CA LYS A 81 -31.21 -4.77 15.81
C LYS A 81 -31.19 -4.11 14.42
N GLU A 82 -31.80 -2.93 14.29
CA GLU A 82 -31.82 -2.18 13.03
C GLU A 82 -30.43 -1.62 12.70
N ARG A 83 -29.71 -1.09 13.71
CA ARG A 83 -28.35 -0.57 13.54
C ARG A 83 -27.36 -1.67 13.11
N ARG A 84 -27.41 -2.85 13.74
CA ARG A 84 -26.59 -4.01 13.32
C ARG A 84 -26.93 -4.49 11.91
N LYS A 85 -28.19 -4.36 11.49
CA LYS A 85 -28.60 -4.65 10.11
C LYS A 85 -28.02 -3.61 9.14
N LEU A 86 -28.14 -2.32 9.46
CA LEU A 86 -27.54 -1.22 8.69
C LEU A 86 -26.04 -1.41 8.50
N TRP A 87 -25.32 -1.74 9.59
CA TRP A 87 -23.89 -1.98 9.57
C TRP A 87 -23.50 -3.07 8.57
N ARG A 88 -24.14 -4.23 8.66
CA ARG A 88 -23.84 -5.36 7.78
C ARG A 88 -24.23 -5.11 6.32
N GLU A 89 -25.44 -4.61 6.08
CA GLU A 89 -26.01 -4.53 4.73
C GLU A 89 -25.57 -3.29 3.94
N GLN A 90 -25.15 -2.23 4.62
CA GLN A 90 -24.74 -0.98 3.97
C GLN A 90 -23.27 -0.69 4.20
N ILE A 91 -22.83 -0.54 5.44
CA ILE A 91 -21.44 -0.14 5.74
C ILE A 91 -20.43 -1.17 5.21
N LEU A 92 -20.60 -2.44 5.60
CA LEU A 92 -19.69 -3.52 5.19
C LEU A 92 -19.94 -3.95 3.74
N LYS A 93 -21.18 -4.33 3.42
CA LYS A 93 -21.51 -4.90 2.10
C LYS A 93 -21.33 -3.92 0.93
N ARG A 94 -21.40 -2.61 1.15
CA ARG A 94 -21.18 -1.61 0.08
C ARG A 94 -19.75 -1.07 0.05
N GLY A 95 -18.84 -1.58 0.88
CA GLY A 95 -17.43 -1.17 0.88
C GLY A 95 -17.23 0.29 1.25
N TYR A 96 -17.98 0.79 2.23
CA TYR A 96 -17.88 2.19 2.63
C TYR A 96 -16.56 2.48 3.37
N ILE A 97 -16.09 1.53 4.17
CA ILE A 97 -14.84 1.62 4.92
C ILE A 97 -13.67 1.43 3.95
N ARG A 98 -12.77 2.41 3.91
CA ARG A 98 -11.54 2.40 3.11
C ARG A 98 -10.30 2.38 4.00
N ALA A 99 -9.12 2.31 3.38
CA ALA A 99 -7.84 2.20 4.08
C ALA A 99 -7.57 3.37 5.06
N GLU A 100 -8.16 4.54 4.80
CA GLU A 100 -8.01 5.73 5.64
C GLU A 100 -9.19 5.98 6.58
N THR A 101 -10.29 5.23 6.41
CA THR A 101 -11.48 5.40 7.25
C THR A 101 -11.18 4.94 8.65
N PHE A 102 -11.49 5.79 9.62
CA PHE A 102 -11.20 5.55 11.02
C PHE A 102 -12.45 5.51 11.89
N TYR A 103 -13.45 6.31 11.51
CA TYR A 103 -14.75 6.30 12.15
C TYR A 103 -15.87 6.18 11.12
N VAL A 104 -16.96 5.56 11.55
CA VAL A 104 -18.23 5.61 10.82
C VAL A 104 -19.19 6.44 11.65
N MET A 105 -19.69 7.54 11.09
CA MET A 105 -20.71 8.35 11.72
C MET A 105 -22.09 7.90 11.23
N LEU A 106 -22.94 7.44 12.15
CA LEU A 106 -24.33 7.15 11.85
C LEU A 106 -25.18 8.31 12.34
N CYS A 107 -25.96 8.93 11.46
CA CYS A 107 -26.81 10.05 11.86
C CYS A 107 -28.27 9.91 11.42
N ALA A 108 -29.17 10.38 12.25
CA ALA A 108 -30.58 10.58 11.97
C ALA A 108 -30.97 11.96 12.53
N PRO A 109 -32.18 12.48 12.29
CA PRO A 109 -32.52 13.86 12.63
C PRO A 109 -32.21 14.28 14.07
N ARG A 110 -32.26 13.35 15.04
CA ARG A 110 -32.01 13.60 16.47
C ARG A 110 -31.09 12.56 17.12
N THR A 111 -30.28 11.86 16.33
CA THR A 111 -29.42 10.77 16.79
C THR A 111 -28.10 10.81 16.05
N PHE A 112 -27.00 10.83 16.78
CA PHE A 112 -25.66 10.81 16.20
C PHE A 112 -24.81 9.79 16.94
N TYR A 113 -24.19 8.87 16.20
CA TYR A 113 -23.23 7.92 16.74
C TYR A 113 -21.92 8.00 15.96
N VAL A 114 -20.82 7.95 16.68
CA VAL A 114 -19.48 7.75 16.15
C VAL A 114 -19.08 6.34 16.53
N CYS A 115 -18.97 5.49 15.51
CA CYS A 115 -18.55 4.12 15.66
C CYS A 115 -17.08 3.96 15.27
N ASP A 116 -16.41 2.97 15.85
CA ASP A 116 -15.18 2.41 15.27
C ASP A 116 -15.50 1.56 14.02
N LEU A 117 -14.49 0.87 13.48
CA LEU A 117 -14.62 0.06 12.27
C LEU A 117 -15.27 -1.31 12.50
N ASP A 118 -15.47 -1.70 13.76
CA ASP A 118 -16.21 -2.91 14.13
C ASP A 118 -17.70 -2.62 14.39
N GLY A 119 -18.07 -1.34 14.47
CA GLY A 119 -19.44 -0.88 14.68
C GLY A 119 -19.77 -0.59 16.14
N GLU A 120 -18.77 -0.62 17.02
CA GLU A 120 -18.94 -0.27 18.42
C GLU A 120 -19.04 1.23 18.60
N ILE A 121 -20.00 1.67 19.42
CA ILE A 121 -20.26 3.08 19.65
C ILE A 121 -19.21 3.64 20.60
N LEU A 122 -18.34 4.50 20.08
CA LEU A 122 -17.33 5.22 20.84
C LEU A 122 -17.92 6.45 21.52
N GLU A 123 -18.68 7.24 20.76
CA GLU A 123 -19.35 8.47 21.18
C GLU A 123 -20.74 8.51 20.59
N GLY A 124 -21.69 9.15 21.29
CA GLY A 124 -23.04 9.25 20.78
C GLY A 124 -23.90 10.21 21.57
N LEU A 125 -24.84 10.84 20.88
CA LEU A 125 -25.81 11.71 21.52
C LEU A 125 -27.20 11.56 20.91
N HIS A 126 -28.21 11.81 21.75
CA HIS A 126 -29.60 11.97 21.36
C HIS A 126 -30.05 13.39 21.64
N VAL A 127 -30.79 13.99 20.70
CA VAL A 127 -31.50 15.24 20.96
C VAL A 127 -32.87 14.90 21.52
N GLU A 128 -33.16 15.39 22.73
CA GLU A 128 -34.38 15.07 23.49
C GLU A 128 -35.07 16.35 24.02
N ASP A 129 -36.13 16.15 24.82
CA ASP A 129 -36.96 17.21 25.42
C ASP A 129 -37.37 18.32 24.43
N GLY A 130 -37.95 17.93 23.30
CA GLY A 130 -38.43 18.89 22.29
C GLY A 130 -37.31 19.81 21.78
N ASP A 131 -36.13 19.25 21.49
CA ASP A 131 -34.96 19.92 20.92
C ASP A 131 -34.18 20.82 21.90
N ARG A 132 -34.32 20.58 23.22
CA ARG A 132 -33.70 21.40 24.28
C ARG A 132 -32.54 20.73 25.00
N GLU A 133 -32.47 19.41 24.98
CA GLU A 133 -31.44 18.65 25.68
C GLU A 133 -30.66 17.73 24.75
N LEU A 134 -29.40 17.47 25.10
CA LEU A 134 -28.54 16.45 24.53
C LEU A 134 -28.28 15.40 25.60
N LEU A 135 -28.72 14.18 25.34
CA LEU A 135 -28.39 13.00 26.15
C LEU A 135 -27.08 12.39 25.60
N ASP A 136 -26.06 12.28 26.45
CA ASP A 136 -24.87 11.47 26.17
C ASP A 136 -25.21 9.98 26.31
N VAL A 137 -25.04 9.24 25.22
CA VAL A 137 -25.38 7.82 25.16
C VAL A 137 -24.41 6.95 25.94
N LYS A 138 -23.19 7.44 26.24
CA LYS A 138 -22.19 6.70 27.01
C LYS A 138 -22.35 6.88 28.51
N SER A 139 -22.54 8.13 28.96
CA SER A 139 -22.61 8.45 30.39
C SER A 139 -24.04 8.54 30.94
N GLY A 140 -25.05 8.77 30.09
CA GLY A 140 -26.41 9.11 30.50
C GLY A 140 -26.58 10.56 30.95
N GLU A 141 -25.56 11.41 30.79
CA GLU A 141 -25.62 12.83 31.15
C GLU A 141 -26.55 13.61 30.22
N HIS A 142 -27.41 14.47 30.79
CA HIS A 142 -28.24 15.42 30.07
C HIS A 142 -27.62 16.81 30.09
N LEU A 143 -27.47 17.42 28.91
CA LEU A 143 -26.86 18.73 28.73
C LEU A 143 -27.80 19.66 27.96
N PRO A 144 -27.70 20.99 28.15
CA PRO A 144 -28.39 21.94 27.29
C PRO A 144 -28.00 21.77 25.81
N ALA A 145 -28.98 21.84 24.90
CA ALA A 145 -28.78 21.80 23.45
C ALA A 145 -28.08 23.06 22.93
N ALA A 146 -26.76 23.07 23.09
CA ALA A 146 -25.83 24.09 22.65
C ALA A 146 -24.75 23.50 21.74
N ASP A 147 -24.24 24.32 20.80
CA ASP A 147 -23.21 23.90 19.83
C ASP A 147 -21.95 23.37 20.54
N GLU A 148 -21.56 23.98 21.65
CA GLU A 148 -20.39 23.58 22.46
C GLU A 148 -20.57 22.19 23.09
N ASN A 149 -21.73 21.91 23.68
CA ASN A 149 -22.02 20.61 24.29
C ASN A 149 -22.10 19.51 23.21
N PHE A 150 -22.71 19.79 22.06
CA PHE A 150 -22.74 18.85 20.94
C PHE A 150 -21.33 18.52 20.45
N ARG A 151 -20.48 19.55 20.26
CA ARG A 151 -19.08 19.36 19.88
C ARG A 151 -18.30 18.56 20.92
N ARG A 152 -18.51 18.84 22.21
CA ARG A 152 -17.88 18.13 23.32
C ARG A 152 -18.22 16.64 23.29
N LEU A 153 -19.49 16.31 23.07
CA LEU A 153 -19.96 14.92 23.04
C LEU A 153 -19.46 14.13 21.82
N LEU A 154 -19.15 14.81 20.70
CA LEU A 154 -18.61 14.21 19.48
C LEU A 154 -17.17 14.69 19.19
N ALA A 155 -16.35 14.84 20.23
CA ALA A 155 -15.03 15.45 20.13
C ALA A 155 -14.11 14.71 19.13
N ARG A 156 -14.24 13.37 18.99
CA ARG A 156 -13.40 12.55 18.10
C ARG A 156 -13.54 12.88 16.62
N VAL A 157 -14.67 13.45 16.22
CA VAL A 157 -15.00 13.68 14.81
C VAL A 157 -15.04 15.17 14.47
N THR A 158 -14.46 16.02 15.32
CA THR A 158 -14.32 17.45 15.03
C THR A 158 -13.23 17.72 13.99
N TYR A 159 -13.30 18.86 13.31
CA TYR A 159 -12.23 19.28 12.40
C TYR A 159 -10.89 19.46 13.12
N GLU A 160 -10.90 19.96 14.36
CA GLU A 160 -9.70 20.08 15.19
C GLU A 160 -9.05 18.72 15.46
N ALA A 161 -9.83 17.72 15.88
CA ALA A 161 -9.33 16.36 16.07
C ALA A 161 -8.75 15.74 14.79
N SER A 162 -9.22 16.17 13.61
CA SER A 162 -8.68 15.73 12.33
C SER A 162 -7.26 16.23 12.05
N LEU A 163 -6.85 17.36 12.66
CA LEU A 163 -5.54 17.98 12.45
C LEU A 163 -4.43 17.32 13.26
N GLU A 164 -4.78 16.61 14.34
CA GLU A 164 -3.81 16.01 15.26
C GLU A 164 -3.24 14.66 14.76
N GLU A 165 -3.64 14.20 13.56
CA GLU A 165 -3.26 12.91 12.99
C GLU A 165 -3.37 11.71 13.99
N PRO A 166 -4.44 11.61 14.80
CA PRO A 166 -4.51 10.66 15.91
C PRO A 166 -4.42 9.19 15.44
N GLN A 167 -4.78 8.91 14.18
CA GLN A 167 -4.72 7.59 13.58
C GLN A 167 -3.28 7.11 13.40
N TYR A 168 -2.40 7.98 12.90
CA TYR A 168 -0.99 7.66 12.71
C TYR A 168 -0.32 7.45 14.06
N GLU A 169 -0.68 8.19 15.10
CA GLU A 169 -0.18 7.90 16.45
C GLU A 169 -0.68 6.56 17.00
N LYS A 170 -1.96 6.20 16.82
CA LYS A 170 -2.41 4.85 17.19
C LYS A 170 -1.67 3.76 16.41
N PHE A 171 -1.43 3.97 15.12
CA PHE A 171 -0.64 3.05 14.30
C PHE A 171 0.80 2.92 14.82
N ARG A 172 1.50 4.04 15.07
CA ARG A 172 2.85 4.07 15.65
C ARG A 172 2.94 3.38 17.02
N ARG A 173 1.84 3.35 17.77
CA ARG A 173 1.75 2.66 19.08
C ARG A 173 1.35 1.19 18.96
N GLY A 174 0.94 0.75 17.77
CA GLY A 174 0.40 -0.60 17.54
C GLY A 174 -0.99 -0.80 18.14
N GLU A 175 -1.73 0.29 18.35
CA GLU A 175 -3.08 0.32 18.92
C GLU A 175 -4.17 0.37 17.84
N LEU A 176 -3.77 0.56 16.57
CA LEU A 176 -4.69 0.56 15.44
C LEU A 176 -4.94 -0.88 14.97
N ALA A 177 -6.18 -1.34 15.15
CA ALA A 177 -6.62 -2.59 14.56
C ALA A 177 -6.43 -2.55 13.03
N GLY A 178 -5.73 -3.56 12.50
CA GLY A 178 -5.56 -3.79 11.08
C GLY A 178 -6.43 -4.93 10.57
N GLY A 179 -6.45 -5.14 9.26
CA GLY A 179 -7.11 -6.28 8.62
C GLY A 179 -8.63 -6.22 8.58
N TYR A 180 -9.23 -5.04 8.74
CA TYR A 180 -10.68 -4.85 8.72
C TYR A 180 -11.27 -4.84 7.29
N ILE A 181 -10.44 -4.63 6.26
CA ILE A 181 -10.82 -4.82 4.86
C ILE A 181 -10.43 -6.23 4.44
N LEU A 182 -11.41 -7.12 4.36
CA LEU A 182 -11.23 -8.46 3.80
C LEU A 182 -11.09 -8.35 2.28
N LEU A 183 -10.03 -8.94 1.73
CA LEU A 183 -9.82 -8.93 0.29
C LEU A 183 -10.79 -9.85 -0.45
N SER A 184 -11.44 -9.27 -1.44
CA SER A 184 -12.43 -9.90 -2.31
C SER A 184 -12.41 -9.22 -3.68
N GLN A 185 -13.18 -9.72 -4.64
CA GLN A 185 -13.35 -9.05 -5.94
C GLN A 185 -13.96 -7.65 -5.82
N GLU A 186 -14.72 -7.37 -4.75
CA GLU A 186 -15.34 -6.05 -4.53
C GLU A 186 -14.36 -5.05 -3.91
N THR A 187 -13.43 -5.51 -3.07
CA THR A 187 -12.49 -4.66 -2.32
C THR A 187 -11.09 -4.58 -2.94
N VAL A 188 -10.83 -5.37 -3.99
CA VAL A 188 -9.54 -5.34 -4.70
C VAL A 188 -9.23 -3.95 -5.29
N GLY A 189 -10.27 -3.19 -5.68
CA GLY A 189 -10.12 -1.80 -6.14
C GLY A 189 -9.56 -0.87 -5.06
N ASP A 190 -9.92 -1.04 -3.80
CA ASP A 190 -9.39 -0.22 -2.70
C ASP A 190 -7.90 -0.53 -2.43
N LEU A 191 -7.50 -1.81 -2.59
CA LEU A 191 -6.09 -2.19 -2.53
C LEU A 191 -5.32 -1.60 -3.72
N GLN A 192 -5.92 -1.59 -4.91
CA GLN A 192 -5.33 -0.97 -6.10
C GLN A 192 -5.09 0.53 -5.88
N ASP A 193 -6.05 1.26 -5.28
CA ASP A 193 -5.88 2.67 -4.92
C ASP A 193 -4.73 2.86 -3.94
N THR A 194 -4.60 1.95 -2.96
CA THR A 194 -3.48 1.95 -2.00
C THR A 194 -2.13 1.71 -2.68
N PHE A 195 -2.05 0.80 -3.65
CA PHE A 195 -0.83 0.56 -4.43
C PHE A 195 -0.48 1.75 -5.32
N ASN A 196 -1.47 2.35 -6.00
CA ASN A 196 -1.26 3.53 -6.82
C ASN A 196 -0.71 4.69 -5.99
N TYR A 197 -1.27 4.90 -4.79
CA TYR A 197 -0.73 5.87 -3.84
C TYR A 197 0.73 5.57 -3.49
N ALA A 198 1.02 4.33 -3.09
CA ALA A 198 2.37 3.92 -2.70
C ALA A 198 3.38 4.10 -3.85
N LEU A 199 3.02 3.66 -5.06
CA LEU A 199 3.86 3.83 -6.25
C LEU A 199 4.09 5.30 -6.56
N LEU A 200 3.07 6.16 -6.47
CA LEU A 200 3.23 7.59 -6.71
C LEU A 200 4.23 8.21 -5.73
N GLN A 201 4.11 7.90 -4.43
CA GLN A 201 5.02 8.41 -3.41
C GLN A 201 6.45 7.88 -3.58
N LEU A 202 6.60 6.56 -3.78
CA LEU A 202 7.90 5.92 -3.95
C LEU A 202 8.60 6.39 -5.24
N LYS A 203 7.89 6.49 -6.37
CA LYS A 203 8.45 7.02 -7.62
C LYS A 203 8.91 8.47 -7.45
N GLY A 204 8.09 9.31 -6.82
CA GLY A 204 8.43 10.71 -6.55
C GLY A 204 9.68 10.85 -5.68
N TYR A 205 9.79 10.02 -4.63
CA TYR A 205 10.98 9.96 -3.79
C TYR A 205 12.21 9.49 -4.56
N CYS A 206 12.10 8.34 -5.25
CA CYS A 206 13.19 7.77 -6.02
C CYS A 206 13.70 8.76 -7.07
N ALA A 207 12.83 9.46 -7.79
CA ALA A 207 13.25 10.49 -8.76
C ALA A 207 14.12 11.58 -8.11
N ARG A 208 13.69 12.14 -6.96
CA ARG A 208 14.48 13.14 -6.23
C ARG A 208 15.82 12.61 -5.74
N VAL A 209 15.87 11.37 -5.26
CA VAL A 209 17.11 10.74 -4.81
C VAL A 209 18.03 10.46 -6.00
N PHE A 210 17.51 9.94 -7.11
CA PHE A 210 18.26 9.66 -8.32
C PHE A 210 18.94 10.92 -8.86
N ASP A 211 18.19 12.03 -8.97
CA ASP A 211 18.73 13.32 -9.42
C ASP A 211 19.86 13.83 -8.52
N ARG A 212 19.72 13.66 -7.19
CA ARG A 212 20.75 14.03 -6.22
C ARG A 212 21.99 13.16 -6.37
N LEU A 213 21.84 11.83 -6.39
CA LEU A 213 22.96 10.91 -6.57
C LEU A 213 23.67 11.14 -7.91
N LYS A 214 22.92 11.53 -8.96
CA LYS A 214 23.48 11.88 -10.28
C LYS A 214 24.32 13.16 -10.23
N GLN A 215 23.92 14.16 -9.42
CA GLN A 215 24.73 15.35 -9.18
C GLN A 215 25.99 15.02 -8.37
N ASP A 216 25.84 14.22 -7.32
CA ASP A 216 26.96 13.75 -6.49
C ASP A 216 27.97 12.95 -7.33
N TYR A 217 27.48 12.11 -8.24
CA TYR A 217 28.31 11.36 -9.20
C TYR A 217 29.11 12.29 -10.10
N ARG A 218 28.48 13.30 -10.68
CA ARG A 218 29.16 14.27 -11.56
C ARG A 218 30.29 14.97 -10.82
N ALA A 219 30.03 15.44 -9.60
CA ALA A 219 31.04 16.08 -8.77
C ALA A 219 32.21 15.13 -8.45
N ALA A 220 31.92 13.90 -8.02
CA ALA A 220 32.93 12.89 -7.72
C ALA A 220 33.74 12.48 -8.97
N ALA A 221 33.09 12.33 -10.12
CA ALA A 221 33.72 11.97 -11.38
C ALA A 221 34.67 13.08 -11.88
N ASP A 222 34.27 14.34 -11.73
CA ASP A 222 35.12 15.49 -12.09
C ASP A 222 36.32 15.63 -11.14
N GLU A 223 36.13 15.41 -9.83
CA GLU A 223 37.23 15.37 -8.87
C GLU A 223 38.22 14.23 -9.18
N LEU A 224 37.72 13.02 -9.44
CA LEU A 224 38.54 11.87 -9.81
C LEU A 224 39.31 12.11 -11.11
N ARG A 225 38.69 12.78 -12.09
CA ARG A 225 39.36 13.15 -13.34
C ARG A 225 40.49 14.15 -13.10
N GLY A 226 40.27 15.17 -12.28
CA GLY A 226 41.30 16.15 -11.90
C GLY A 226 42.45 15.52 -11.12
N LEU A 227 42.17 14.60 -10.20
CA LEU A 227 43.18 13.81 -9.49
C LEU A 227 43.96 12.88 -10.44
N GLY A 228 43.29 12.29 -11.43
CA GLY A 228 43.92 11.49 -12.48
C GLY A 228 44.92 12.29 -13.31
N GLN A 229 44.52 13.49 -13.77
CA GLN A 229 45.41 14.41 -14.49
C GLN A 229 46.60 14.86 -13.62
N THR A 230 46.35 15.12 -12.34
CA THR A 230 47.42 15.46 -11.38
C THR A 230 48.40 14.31 -11.23
N LEU A 231 47.91 13.07 -11.14
CA LEU A 231 48.73 11.86 -11.03
C LEU A 231 49.61 11.67 -12.27
N GLU A 232 49.08 11.89 -13.47
CA GLU A 232 49.86 11.86 -14.72
C GLU A 232 50.97 12.93 -14.72
N GLY A 233 50.68 14.13 -14.21
CA GLY A 233 51.64 15.24 -14.12
C GLY A 233 52.73 15.11 -13.05
N THR A 234 52.66 14.12 -12.15
CA THR A 234 53.67 13.95 -11.07
C THR A 234 54.99 13.35 -11.53
N GLY A 235 55.08 12.78 -12.73
CA GLY A 235 56.29 12.10 -13.21
C GLY A 235 56.75 10.98 -12.26
N ASP A 236 58.02 11.02 -11.86
CA ASP A 236 58.69 10.04 -10.98
C ASP A 236 58.69 10.44 -9.48
N ASP A 237 58.01 11.52 -9.08
CA ASP A 237 57.91 11.89 -7.65
C ASP A 237 57.05 10.87 -6.90
N VAL A 238 57.71 9.85 -6.34
CA VAL A 238 57.08 8.74 -5.60
C VAL A 238 56.25 9.24 -4.42
N LYS A 239 56.67 10.31 -3.74
CA LYS A 239 55.95 10.83 -2.56
C LYS A 239 54.67 11.53 -3.00
N MET A 240 54.74 12.37 -4.03
CA MET A 240 53.59 13.08 -4.57
C MET A 240 52.60 12.11 -5.22
N ARG A 241 53.06 11.11 -5.99
CA ARG A 241 52.22 10.03 -6.54
C ARG A 241 51.42 9.31 -5.45
N ARG A 242 52.10 8.83 -4.40
CA ARG A 242 51.44 8.14 -3.28
C ARG A 242 50.38 9.00 -2.59
N ALA A 243 50.62 10.30 -2.47
CA ALA A 243 49.67 11.24 -1.88
C ALA A 243 48.41 11.40 -2.76
N VAL A 244 48.58 11.54 -4.08
CA VAL A 244 47.45 11.66 -5.02
C VAL A 244 46.65 10.34 -5.10
N GLU A 245 47.33 9.19 -5.16
CA GLU A 245 46.66 7.88 -5.12
C GLU A 245 45.85 7.66 -3.84
N ALA A 246 46.38 8.10 -2.69
CA ALA A 246 45.65 8.03 -1.43
C ALA A 246 44.38 8.89 -1.45
N LYS A 247 44.42 10.08 -2.07
CA LYS A 247 43.23 10.92 -2.29
C LYS A 247 42.23 10.23 -3.22
N ILE A 248 42.66 9.66 -4.34
CA ILE A 248 41.79 8.90 -5.25
C ILE A 248 41.09 7.76 -4.50
N ARG A 249 41.84 6.96 -3.72
CA ARG A 249 41.26 5.87 -2.91
C ARG A 249 40.25 6.39 -1.89
N ARG A 250 40.49 7.55 -1.30
CA ARG A 250 39.59 8.20 -0.36
C ARG A 250 38.29 8.63 -1.04
N VAL A 251 38.37 9.38 -2.13
CA VAL A 251 37.20 9.84 -2.91
C VAL A 251 36.37 8.64 -3.38
N ARG A 252 37.02 7.60 -3.94
CA ARG A 252 36.32 6.37 -4.34
C ARG A 252 35.61 5.66 -3.18
N ARG A 253 36.17 5.72 -1.96
CA ARG A 253 35.54 5.13 -0.77
C ARG A 253 34.37 5.99 -0.29
N GLU A 254 34.54 7.31 -0.23
CA GLU A 254 33.53 8.25 0.20
C GLU A 254 32.31 8.23 -0.74
N HIS A 255 32.53 8.11 -2.05
CA HIS A 255 31.48 8.07 -3.08
C HIS A 255 31.16 6.66 -3.60
N GLY A 256 31.56 5.59 -2.89
CA GLY A 256 31.51 4.23 -3.41
C GLY A 256 30.13 3.77 -3.90
N ILE A 257 29.07 4.09 -3.16
CA ILE A 257 27.68 3.73 -3.53
C ILE A 257 27.26 4.42 -4.83
N VAL A 258 27.55 5.72 -4.94
CA VAL A 258 27.20 6.53 -6.11
C VAL A 258 28.00 6.09 -7.33
N LEU A 259 29.29 5.80 -7.16
CA LEU A 259 30.12 5.28 -8.23
C LEU A 259 29.63 3.89 -8.68
N GLN A 260 29.29 2.99 -7.76
CA GLN A 260 28.71 1.68 -8.11
C GLN A 260 27.43 1.83 -8.94
N LEU A 261 26.52 2.70 -8.50
CA LEU A 261 25.26 2.94 -9.20
C LEU A 261 25.47 3.44 -10.63
N PHE A 262 26.32 4.45 -10.85
CA PHE A 262 26.46 5.11 -12.15
C PHE A 262 27.58 4.55 -13.05
N GLU A 263 28.54 3.81 -12.50
CA GLU A 263 29.61 3.15 -13.27
C GLU A 263 29.27 1.68 -13.61
N ALA A 264 28.36 1.03 -12.88
CA ALA A 264 28.03 -0.38 -13.09
C ALA A 264 26.52 -0.65 -13.18
N ASP A 265 25.75 -0.41 -12.12
CA ASP A 265 24.37 -0.92 -12.02
C ASP A 265 23.42 -0.28 -13.04
N TYR A 266 23.42 1.06 -13.13
CA TYR A 266 22.58 1.81 -14.08
C TYR A 266 23.02 1.60 -15.53
N PRO A 267 24.33 1.63 -15.88
CA PRO A 267 24.78 1.23 -17.22
C PRO A 267 24.38 -0.19 -17.62
N GLN A 268 24.48 -1.17 -16.71
CA GLN A 268 24.05 -2.54 -16.96
C GLN A 268 22.55 -2.59 -17.24
N PHE A 269 21.75 -1.95 -16.38
CA PHE A 269 20.30 -1.84 -16.61
C PHE A 269 19.98 -1.22 -17.97
N LYS A 270 20.67 -0.14 -18.37
CA LYS A 270 20.45 0.48 -19.68
C LYS A 270 20.76 -0.48 -20.82
N HIS A 271 21.87 -1.19 -20.73
CA HIS A 271 22.23 -2.20 -21.71
C HIS A 271 21.12 -3.25 -21.86
N ASP A 272 20.66 -3.83 -20.76
CA ASP A 272 19.60 -4.85 -20.78
C ASP A 272 18.28 -4.30 -21.32
N GLN A 273 17.94 -3.05 -20.96
CA GLN A 273 16.73 -2.38 -21.39
C GLN A 273 16.74 -1.97 -22.88
N THR A 274 17.91 -1.86 -23.53
CA THR A 274 17.96 -1.68 -25.00
C THR A 274 17.39 -2.87 -25.77
N TYR A 275 17.54 -4.09 -25.24
CA TYR A 275 16.95 -5.30 -25.84
C TYR A 275 15.42 -5.33 -25.76
N ALA A 276 14.83 -4.52 -24.88
CA ALA A 276 13.39 -4.29 -24.82
C ALA A 276 12.93 -3.16 -25.76
N GLY A 277 13.81 -2.59 -26.59
CA GLY A 277 13.47 -1.56 -27.58
C GLY A 277 13.44 -0.13 -27.02
N THR A 278 14.06 0.12 -25.86
CA THR A 278 14.21 1.48 -25.31
C THR A 278 15.47 2.14 -25.87
N GLU A 279 15.34 3.37 -26.39
CA GLU A 279 16.46 4.07 -27.06
C GLU A 279 16.83 5.43 -26.45
N LYS A 280 15.95 6.08 -25.68
CA LYS A 280 16.17 7.44 -25.15
C LYS A 280 16.51 7.44 -23.66
N GLU A 281 17.45 8.31 -23.26
CA GLU A 281 17.89 8.44 -21.86
C GLU A 281 16.76 8.80 -20.89
N GLU A 282 15.88 9.73 -21.27
CA GLU A 282 14.70 10.11 -20.48
C GLU A 282 13.78 8.92 -20.17
N HIS A 283 13.71 7.94 -21.08
CA HIS A 283 12.97 6.72 -20.85
C HIS A 283 13.73 5.77 -19.92
N PHE A 284 15.06 5.62 -20.04
CA PHE A 284 15.83 4.76 -19.14
C PHE A 284 15.68 5.18 -17.67
N GLU A 285 15.80 6.48 -17.38
CA GLU A 285 15.70 7.00 -16.01
C GLU A 285 14.31 6.74 -15.43
N GLU A 286 13.26 7.08 -16.18
CA GLU A 286 11.88 6.87 -15.73
C GLU A 286 11.56 5.39 -15.49
N ILE A 287 12.00 4.51 -16.38
CA ILE A 287 11.81 3.06 -16.26
C ILE A 287 12.56 2.54 -15.03
N PHE A 288 13.82 2.94 -14.85
CA PHE A 288 14.64 2.52 -13.72
C PHE A 288 14.03 2.93 -12.38
N ILE A 289 13.57 4.19 -12.27
CA ILE A 289 12.86 4.72 -11.10
C ILE A 289 11.55 3.97 -10.85
N THR A 290 10.80 3.69 -11.93
CA THR A 290 9.52 2.99 -11.85
C THR A 290 9.72 1.56 -11.35
N ASN A 291 10.65 0.81 -11.95
CA ASN A 291 10.97 -0.56 -11.56
C ASN A 291 11.46 -0.64 -10.11
N THR A 292 12.27 0.34 -9.69
CA THR A 292 12.71 0.48 -8.30
C THR A 292 11.53 0.59 -7.33
N ALA A 293 10.57 1.46 -7.62
CA ALA A 293 9.37 1.62 -6.79
C ALA A 293 8.49 0.35 -6.77
N TYR A 294 8.37 -0.35 -7.90
CA TYR A 294 7.65 -1.62 -7.97
C TYR A 294 8.30 -2.71 -7.13
N VAL A 295 9.63 -2.87 -7.21
CA VAL A 295 10.37 -3.87 -6.41
C VAL A 295 10.16 -3.61 -4.92
N ALA A 296 10.32 -2.35 -4.49
CA ALA A 296 10.09 -1.91 -3.12
C ALA A 296 8.67 -2.26 -2.63
N LEU A 297 7.64 -1.85 -3.37
CA LEU A 297 6.25 -2.11 -3.00
C LEU A 297 5.92 -3.60 -2.98
N SER A 298 6.40 -4.35 -3.97
CA SER A 298 6.15 -5.79 -4.08
C SER A 298 6.74 -6.56 -2.90
N ARG A 299 7.94 -6.18 -2.44
CA ARG A 299 8.56 -6.75 -1.23
C ARG A 299 7.75 -6.43 0.02
N LEU A 300 7.31 -5.19 0.19
CA LEU A 300 6.42 -4.81 1.31
C LEU A 300 5.11 -5.60 1.29
N PHE A 301 4.54 -5.74 0.11
CA PHE A 301 3.32 -6.51 -0.09
C PHE A 301 3.51 -7.99 0.28
N PHE A 302 4.62 -8.60 -0.13
CA PHE A 302 4.92 -9.98 0.23
C PHE A 302 5.17 -10.16 1.74
N VAL A 303 5.80 -9.20 2.40
CA VAL A 303 5.90 -9.19 3.87
C VAL A 303 4.50 -9.17 4.49
N ARG A 304 3.59 -8.30 4.02
CA ARG A 304 2.22 -8.24 4.54
C ARG A 304 1.45 -9.55 4.35
N ILE A 305 1.57 -10.19 3.19
CA ILE A 305 1.01 -11.54 2.97
C ILE A 305 1.59 -12.52 3.98
N SER A 306 2.91 -12.52 4.18
CA SER A 306 3.59 -13.46 5.08
C SER A 306 3.17 -13.26 6.55
N GLU A 307 3.00 -12.02 6.99
CA GLU A 307 2.52 -11.70 8.34
C GLU A 307 1.08 -12.15 8.59
N ASP A 308 0.21 -11.94 7.61
CA ASP A 308 -1.22 -12.23 7.76
C ASP A 308 -1.51 -13.73 7.65
N THR A 309 -0.79 -14.42 6.76
CA THR A 309 -0.91 -15.88 6.57
C THR A 309 -0.20 -16.69 7.66
N GLY A 310 0.60 -16.03 8.51
CA GLY A 310 1.30 -16.67 9.63
C GLY A 310 2.64 -17.29 9.28
N LEU A 311 3.16 -17.05 8.06
CA LEU A 311 4.51 -17.46 7.66
C LEU A 311 5.60 -16.73 8.45
N THR A 312 5.29 -15.53 8.96
CA THR A 312 6.18 -14.78 9.84
C THR A 312 5.40 -14.03 10.92
N THR A 313 6.11 -13.51 11.92
CA THR A 313 5.53 -12.63 12.95
C THR A 313 5.29 -11.22 12.41
N ARG A 314 4.29 -10.53 12.97
CA ARG A 314 3.93 -9.15 12.60
C ARG A 314 5.00 -8.15 13.07
N LYS A 315 5.45 -7.32 12.14
CA LYS A 315 6.47 -6.28 12.29
C LYS A 315 5.99 -4.96 11.72
N ILE A 316 5.46 -4.97 10.49
CA ILE A 316 5.04 -3.77 9.76
C ILE A 316 3.53 -3.54 9.80
N SER A 317 2.79 -4.39 10.52
CA SER A 317 1.33 -4.36 10.63
C SER A 317 0.83 -4.57 12.05
N HIS A 318 -0.43 -4.22 12.26
CA HIS A 318 -1.17 -4.33 13.52
C HIS A 318 -0.34 -3.77 14.70
N GLU A 319 0.01 -4.63 15.66
CA GLU A 319 0.81 -4.30 16.83
C GLU A 319 2.32 -4.09 16.54
N GLY A 320 2.79 -4.51 15.36
CA GLY A 320 4.21 -4.55 14.97
C GLY A 320 4.93 -3.21 15.07
N PRO A 321 4.43 -2.11 14.49
CA PRO A 321 5.05 -0.78 14.62
C PRO A 321 5.16 -0.32 16.08
N GLY A 322 4.18 -0.68 16.91
CA GLY A 322 4.21 -0.44 18.35
C GLY A 322 5.29 -1.26 19.08
N LEU A 323 5.46 -2.53 18.70
CA LEU A 323 6.54 -3.38 19.21
C LEU A 323 7.91 -2.81 18.84
N TRP A 324 8.09 -2.39 17.58
CA TRP A 324 9.31 -1.70 17.13
C TRP A 324 9.60 -0.47 18.00
N ARG A 325 8.63 0.42 18.17
CA ARG A 325 8.78 1.65 18.96
C ARG A 325 9.15 1.41 20.43
N ARG A 326 8.76 0.26 21.00
CA ARG A 326 9.16 -0.16 22.36
C ARG A 326 10.53 -0.85 22.37
N PHE A 327 10.89 -1.53 21.29
CA PHE A 327 12.16 -2.24 21.15
C PHE A 327 13.34 -1.28 20.95
N VAL A 328 13.14 -0.17 20.25
CA VAL A 328 14.20 0.81 19.95
C VAL A 328 14.06 2.13 20.71
N GLU A 329 15.20 2.76 21.05
CA GLU A 329 15.21 4.04 21.76
C GLU A 329 15.33 5.25 20.81
N HIS A 330 16.37 5.26 19.98
CA HIS A 330 16.73 6.42 19.15
C HIS A 330 16.25 6.35 17.69
N ILE A 331 15.76 5.19 17.25
CA ILE A 331 15.39 4.93 15.85
C ILE A 331 13.90 4.59 15.68
N LYS A 332 13.07 5.06 16.61
CA LYS A 332 11.61 4.80 16.64
C LYS A 332 10.92 5.13 15.31
N GLY A 333 11.31 6.24 14.68
CA GLY A 333 10.78 6.67 13.38
C GLY A 333 11.52 6.11 12.16
N ARG A 334 12.52 5.23 12.32
CA ARG A 334 13.25 4.64 11.18
C ARG A 334 12.55 3.40 10.65
N TYR A 335 11.45 3.61 9.94
CA TYR A 335 10.68 2.55 9.28
C TYR A 335 11.49 1.78 8.24
N GLN A 336 12.50 2.39 7.59
CA GLN A 336 13.42 1.65 6.73
C GLN A 336 14.10 0.52 7.50
N ASP A 337 14.62 0.79 8.70
CA ASP A 337 15.30 -0.22 9.52
C ASP A 337 14.32 -1.34 9.93
N LEU A 338 13.07 -0.97 10.31
CA LEU A 338 12.00 -1.94 10.60
C LEU A 338 11.73 -2.84 9.39
N ILE A 339 11.65 -2.25 8.19
CA ILE A 339 11.41 -2.98 6.95
C ILE A 339 12.60 -3.89 6.60
N GLU A 340 13.83 -3.44 6.78
CA GLU A 340 15.02 -4.27 6.58
C GLU A 340 15.01 -5.49 7.51
N VAL A 341 14.58 -5.33 8.76
CA VAL A 341 14.38 -6.45 9.70
C VAL A 341 13.28 -7.37 9.18
N ALA A 342 12.17 -6.83 8.69
CA ALA A 342 11.09 -7.63 8.13
C ALA A 342 11.51 -8.38 6.86
N TYR A 343 12.30 -7.76 5.98
CA TYR A 343 12.84 -8.40 4.78
C TYR A 343 13.77 -9.56 5.13
N LYS A 344 14.70 -9.36 6.09
CA LYS A 344 15.58 -10.43 6.58
C LYS A 344 14.78 -11.61 7.14
N ASP A 345 13.70 -11.32 7.88
CA ASP A 345 12.86 -12.36 8.44
C ASP A 345 11.86 -12.97 7.45
N VAL A 346 11.67 -12.44 6.25
CA VAL A 346 10.84 -13.10 5.21
C VAL A 346 11.72 -13.79 4.16
N ALA A 347 12.98 -13.37 4.02
CA ALA A 347 13.95 -13.98 3.12
C ALA A 347 14.24 -15.46 3.43
N HIS A 348 13.98 -15.94 4.66
CA HIS A 348 14.10 -17.38 4.98
C HIS A 348 13.01 -18.23 4.31
N ILE A 349 11.88 -17.62 3.92
CA ILE A 349 10.78 -18.28 3.21
C ILE A 349 11.07 -18.30 1.71
N TYR A 350 11.45 -17.14 1.15
CA TYR A 350 11.73 -16.99 -0.28
C TYR A 350 12.86 -15.98 -0.52
N SER A 351 14.10 -16.46 -0.53
CA SER A 351 15.28 -15.58 -0.53
C SER A 351 15.42 -14.77 -1.81
N GLN A 352 15.08 -15.34 -2.97
CA GLN A 352 15.30 -14.73 -4.28
C GLN A 352 14.56 -13.40 -4.45
N LEU A 353 13.43 -13.21 -3.76
CA LEU A 353 12.68 -11.95 -3.83
C LEU A 353 13.40 -10.81 -3.09
N PHE A 354 14.26 -11.11 -2.12
CA PHE A 354 14.94 -10.15 -1.25
C PHE A 354 16.45 -10.06 -1.50
N GLU A 355 16.96 -10.74 -2.52
CA GLU A 355 18.35 -10.59 -2.95
C GLU A 355 18.61 -9.16 -3.43
N THR A 356 19.82 -8.65 -3.20
CA THR A 356 20.20 -7.32 -3.67
C THR A 356 20.27 -7.29 -5.19
N THR A 357 19.64 -6.29 -5.78
CA THR A 357 19.54 -6.06 -7.22
C THR A 357 19.99 -4.66 -7.60
N VAL A 358 20.06 -4.36 -8.90
CA VAL A 358 20.29 -3.00 -9.42
C VAL A 358 19.24 -1.98 -8.97
N PHE A 359 18.12 -2.42 -8.38
CA PHE A 359 17.04 -1.56 -7.90
C PHE A 359 17.17 -1.15 -6.41
N ASP A 360 18.21 -1.58 -5.71
CA ASP A 360 18.37 -1.41 -4.25
C ASP A 360 19.24 -0.20 -3.84
N TRP A 361 19.05 0.96 -4.51
CA TRP A 361 19.91 2.14 -4.36
C TRP A 361 19.31 3.31 -3.55
N TYR A 362 18.01 3.27 -3.25
CA TYR A 362 17.24 4.41 -2.73
C TYR A 362 17.24 4.54 -1.19
N GLY A 363 18.04 3.73 -0.48
CA GLY A 363 17.89 3.43 0.96
C GLY A 363 18.60 4.35 1.96
N HIS A 364 19.31 5.40 1.55
CA HIS A 364 20.13 6.21 2.48
C HIS A 364 19.72 7.69 2.42
N GLY A 365 18.98 8.16 3.44
CA GLY A 365 18.36 9.49 3.38
C GLY A 365 18.15 10.19 4.73
N ASN A 366 17.58 11.38 4.63
CA ASN A 366 17.34 12.37 5.69
C ASN A 366 16.06 12.12 6.52
N GLY A 367 15.40 10.98 6.36
CA GLY A 367 14.15 10.64 7.06
C GLY A 367 12.88 10.71 6.20
N GLU A 368 12.91 11.37 5.04
CA GLU A 368 11.75 11.51 4.13
C GLU A 368 11.12 10.16 3.76
N LEU A 369 11.95 9.16 3.45
CA LEU A 369 11.48 7.82 3.11
C LEU A 369 10.75 7.16 4.28
N ASN A 370 11.15 7.43 5.52
CA ASN A 370 10.47 6.85 6.67
C ASN A 370 9.03 7.35 6.80
N GLU A 371 8.76 8.62 6.50
CA GLU A 371 7.40 9.18 6.50
C GLU A 371 6.55 8.58 5.38
N ILE A 372 7.13 8.42 4.19
CA ILE A 372 6.47 7.77 3.06
C ILE A 372 6.12 6.31 3.40
N LEU A 373 7.08 5.58 3.97
CA LEU A 373 6.89 4.20 4.39
C LEU A 373 5.84 4.08 5.49
N GLU A 374 5.86 4.95 6.50
CA GLU A 374 4.80 4.98 7.53
C GLU A 374 3.42 5.10 6.89
N ARG A 375 3.25 6.03 5.95
CA ARG A 375 1.97 6.26 5.25
C ARG A 375 1.54 5.06 4.42
N ILE A 376 2.49 4.40 3.75
CA ILE A 376 2.21 3.18 2.98
C ILE A 376 1.80 2.04 3.92
N LEU A 377 2.57 1.80 4.99
CA LEU A 377 2.31 0.74 5.95
C LEU A 377 0.98 0.95 6.67
N PHE A 378 0.66 2.20 7.04
CA PHE A 378 -0.63 2.58 7.62
C PHE A 378 -1.79 2.16 6.72
N ARG A 379 -1.75 2.47 5.41
CA ARG A 379 -2.82 2.09 4.47
C ARG A 379 -2.88 0.57 4.25
N LEU A 380 -1.72 -0.08 4.13
CA LEU A 380 -1.64 -1.54 3.98
C LEU A 380 -2.12 -2.26 5.25
N ASN A 381 -2.08 -1.62 6.42
CA ASN A 381 -2.59 -2.17 7.67
C ASN A 381 -4.10 -2.43 7.61
N ALA A 382 -4.85 -1.70 6.79
CA ALA A 382 -6.29 -1.86 6.67
C ALA A 382 -6.70 -3.22 6.08
N PHE A 383 -5.87 -3.80 5.23
CA PHE A 383 -6.20 -5.01 4.47
C PHE A 383 -5.79 -6.28 5.19
N SER A 384 -6.65 -7.30 5.10
CA SER A 384 -6.33 -8.65 5.53
C SER A 384 -6.01 -9.56 4.35
N PHE A 385 -4.87 -10.23 4.42
CA PHE A 385 -4.37 -11.20 3.43
C PHE A 385 -4.51 -12.66 3.90
N LYS A 386 -5.31 -12.93 4.95
CA LYS A 386 -5.45 -14.28 5.54
C LYS A 386 -6.08 -15.33 4.62
N ASN A 387 -7.00 -14.93 3.76
CA ASN A 387 -7.80 -15.84 2.92
C ASN A 387 -7.82 -15.37 1.46
N VAL A 388 -6.68 -14.89 0.94
CA VAL A 388 -6.67 -14.40 -0.45
C VAL A 388 -6.80 -15.58 -1.40
N GLY A 389 -7.98 -15.72 -2.03
CA GLY A 389 -8.20 -16.73 -3.05
C GLY A 389 -7.33 -16.50 -4.29
N ARG A 390 -7.05 -17.57 -5.05
CA ARG A 390 -6.22 -17.52 -6.27
C ARG A 390 -6.70 -16.47 -7.28
N ASP A 391 -8.01 -16.29 -7.44
CA ASP A 391 -8.57 -15.30 -8.37
C ASP A 391 -8.25 -13.86 -7.94
N VAL A 392 -8.22 -13.59 -6.63
CA VAL A 392 -7.88 -12.27 -6.08
C VAL A 392 -6.36 -12.03 -6.13
N LEU A 393 -5.54 -13.06 -5.88
CA LEU A 393 -4.09 -12.96 -6.11
C LEU A 393 -3.78 -12.70 -7.60
N GLY A 394 -4.51 -13.35 -8.51
CA GLY A 394 -4.39 -13.14 -9.95
C GLY A 394 -4.73 -11.72 -10.38
N SER A 395 -5.79 -11.11 -9.82
CA SER A 395 -6.11 -9.70 -10.10
C SER A 395 -5.09 -8.76 -9.50
N ILE A 396 -4.59 -9.03 -8.29
CA ILE A 396 -3.52 -8.26 -7.65
C ILE A 396 -2.23 -8.28 -8.51
N TYR A 397 -1.89 -9.44 -9.05
CA TYR A 397 -0.75 -9.62 -9.95
C TYR A 397 -0.84 -8.73 -11.20
N GLN A 398 -2.04 -8.51 -11.75
CA GLN A 398 -2.21 -7.61 -12.89
C GLN A 398 -1.82 -6.16 -12.56
N TYR A 399 -1.86 -5.73 -11.29
CA TYR A 399 -1.44 -4.39 -10.87
C TYR A 399 0.07 -4.20 -10.85
N PHE A 400 0.83 -5.24 -10.48
CA PHE A 400 2.29 -5.21 -10.61
C PHE A 400 2.73 -5.20 -12.07
N ARG A 401 1.78 -5.28 -13.02
CA ARG A 401 2.02 -5.27 -14.46
C ARG A 401 0.95 -4.42 -15.18
N PRO A 402 0.84 -3.09 -15.02
CA PRO A 402 -0.21 -2.33 -15.69
C PRO A 402 -0.02 -2.29 -17.21
N LYS A 403 -1.06 -2.62 -18.00
CA LYS A 403 -0.99 -2.72 -19.48
C LYS A 403 -0.41 -1.48 -20.17
N THR A 404 -0.67 -0.29 -19.65
CA THR A 404 -0.16 0.99 -20.17
C THR A 404 1.34 1.14 -19.95
N GLU A 405 1.83 0.77 -18.77
CA GLU A 405 3.25 0.78 -18.44
C GLU A 405 3.97 -0.27 -19.28
N ARG A 406 3.42 -1.49 -19.47
CA ARG A 406 4.04 -2.55 -20.29
C ARG A 406 4.44 -2.08 -21.70
N LYS A 407 3.53 -1.39 -22.40
CA LYS A 407 3.80 -0.85 -23.75
C LYS A 407 4.88 0.23 -23.74
N ARG A 408 4.91 1.04 -22.68
CA ARG A 408 5.90 2.10 -22.49
C ARG A 408 7.27 1.54 -22.11
N LEU A 409 7.29 0.42 -21.41
CA LEU A 409 8.47 -0.34 -20.97
C LEU A 409 9.05 -1.25 -22.07
N GLY A 410 8.39 -1.35 -23.23
CA GLY A 410 8.81 -2.25 -24.32
C GLY A 410 8.49 -3.73 -24.08
N GLU A 411 7.70 -4.05 -23.05
CA GLU A 411 7.40 -5.41 -22.64
C GLU A 411 6.12 -5.93 -23.33
N TYR A 412 6.29 -6.78 -24.35
CA TYR A 412 5.18 -7.47 -25.00
C TYR A 412 4.98 -8.85 -24.39
N TYR A 413 3.87 -9.01 -23.68
CA TYR A 413 3.55 -10.30 -23.08
C TYR A 413 2.63 -11.11 -23.96
N THR A 414 2.93 -12.41 -24.04
CA THR A 414 2.13 -13.39 -24.78
C THR A 414 0.75 -13.54 -24.10
N PRO A 415 -0.36 -13.38 -24.85
CA PRO A 415 -1.71 -13.68 -24.34
C PRO A 415 -1.81 -15.11 -23.83
N GLU A 416 -2.57 -15.34 -22.75
CA GLU A 416 -2.65 -16.65 -22.10
C GLU A 416 -3.17 -17.74 -23.05
N GLU A 417 -4.10 -17.40 -23.94
CA GLU A 417 -4.66 -18.32 -24.93
C GLU A 417 -3.60 -18.81 -25.92
N VAL A 418 -2.64 -17.94 -26.27
CA VAL A 418 -1.51 -18.29 -27.14
C VAL A 418 -0.50 -19.16 -26.39
N VAL A 419 -0.24 -18.84 -25.13
CA VAL A 419 0.62 -19.66 -24.25
C VAL A 419 0.06 -21.07 -24.11
N ASP A 420 -1.24 -21.20 -23.81
CA ASP A 420 -1.92 -22.48 -23.67
C ASP A 420 -1.90 -23.28 -24.96
N TYR A 421 -2.15 -22.63 -26.09
CA TYR A 421 -2.05 -23.27 -27.41
C TYR A 421 -0.67 -23.88 -27.63
N ILE A 422 0.39 -23.10 -27.42
CA ILE A 422 1.78 -23.56 -27.59
C ILE A 422 2.08 -24.71 -26.63
N LEU A 423 1.78 -24.56 -25.33
CA LEU A 423 2.03 -25.61 -24.34
C LEU A 423 1.28 -26.91 -24.63
N ALA A 424 0.06 -26.83 -25.19
CA ALA A 424 -0.71 -28.00 -25.61
C ALA A 424 -0.08 -28.76 -26.79
N GLN A 425 0.73 -28.09 -27.62
CA GLN A 425 1.50 -28.74 -28.69
C GLN A 425 2.84 -29.34 -28.20
N THR A 426 3.12 -29.26 -26.89
CA THR A 426 4.35 -29.80 -26.30
C THR A 426 4.06 -30.93 -25.30
N GLY A 427 5.12 -31.53 -24.76
CA GLY A 427 5.03 -32.47 -23.65
C GLY A 427 4.82 -31.85 -22.27
N ALA A 428 4.62 -30.52 -22.15
CA ALA A 428 4.55 -29.80 -20.87
C ALA A 428 3.18 -29.83 -20.18
N THR A 429 2.18 -30.51 -20.77
CA THR A 429 0.81 -30.52 -20.25
C THR A 429 0.27 -31.94 -20.04
N ARG A 430 0.18 -32.74 -21.12
CA ARG A 430 -0.52 -34.03 -21.12
C ARG A 430 0.37 -35.26 -21.07
N ASP A 431 1.68 -35.11 -21.21
CA ASP A 431 2.61 -36.25 -21.26
C ASP A 431 2.65 -37.04 -19.95
N GLU A 432 2.61 -38.37 -20.01
CA GLU A 432 2.59 -39.27 -18.83
C GLU A 432 3.81 -39.06 -17.91
N GLU A 433 4.98 -38.76 -18.47
CA GLU A 433 6.21 -38.54 -17.72
C GLU A 433 6.44 -37.07 -17.35
N LEU A 434 5.38 -36.23 -17.31
CA LEU A 434 5.48 -34.78 -17.06
C LEU A 434 6.39 -34.41 -15.88
N MET A 435 6.30 -35.14 -14.75
CA MET A 435 7.11 -34.86 -13.56
C MET A 435 8.62 -35.11 -13.75
N ARG A 436 9.04 -35.80 -14.81
CA ARG A 436 10.45 -36.03 -15.16
C ARG A 436 10.97 -35.04 -16.21
N LYS A 437 10.07 -34.27 -16.84
CA LYS A 437 10.42 -33.32 -17.89
C LYS A 437 10.94 -32.00 -17.32
N ARG A 438 11.69 -31.29 -18.16
CA ARG A 438 12.16 -29.93 -17.90
C ARG A 438 11.61 -29.02 -18.99
N VAL A 439 10.98 -27.93 -18.58
CA VAL A 439 10.48 -26.86 -19.43
C VAL A 439 11.43 -25.69 -19.28
N LEU A 440 11.99 -25.24 -20.40
CA LEU A 440 12.90 -24.10 -20.47
C LEU A 440 12.23 -22.97 -21.26
N ASP A 441 12.13 -21.81 -20.64
CA ASP A 441 11.74 -20.56 -21.28
C ASP A 441 12.95 -19.61 -21.30
N PRO A 442 13.66 -19.45 -22.43
CA PRO A 442 14.92 -18.71 -22.50
C PRO A 442 14.75 -17.18 -22.58
N ALA A 443 13.51 -16.68 -22.64
CA ALA A 443 13.17 -15.25 -22.65
C ALA A 443 11.87 -15.04 -21.89
N CYS A 444 11.90 -15.40 -20.61
CA CYS A 444 10.69 -15.75 -19.86
C CYS A 444 9.80 -14.56 -19.50
N GLY A 445 10.33 -13.33 -19.51
CA GLY A 445 9.63 -12.15 -19.00
C GLY A 445 9.15 -12.42 -17.58
N SER A 446 7.85 -12.22 -17.35
CA SER A 446 7.19 -12.54 -16.07
C SER A 446 6.86 -14.03 -15.87
N PHE A 447 7.41 -14.90 -16.72
CA PHE A 447 7.31 -16.36 -16.70
C PHE A 447 5.89 -16.95 -16.84
N THR A 448 5.08 -16.37 -17.72
CA THR A 448 3.71 -16.85 -17.99
C THR A 448 3.70 -18.32 -18.46
N PHE A 449 4.60 -18.72 -19.36
CA PHE A 449 4.71 -20.13 -19.81
C PHE A 449 4.96 -21.08 -18.63
N GLY A 450 5.90 -20.71 -17.74
CA GLY A 450 6.21 -21.47 -16.53
C GLY A 450 5.00 -21.62 -15.61
N VAL A 451 4.30 -20.53 -15.31
CA VAL A 451 3.10 -20.56 -14.45
C VAL A 451 1.97 -21.41 -15.07
N ARG A 452 1.74 -21.34 -16.38
CA ARG A 452 0.73 -22.17 -17.04
C ARG A 452 1.14 -23.65 -17.05
N ALA A 453 2.43 -23.96 -17.24
CA ALA A 453 2.96 -25.33 -17.16
C ALA A 453 2.97 -25.89 -15.73
N LEU A 454 3.05 -25.02 -14.71
CA LEU A 454 3.02 -25.38 -13.30
C LEU A 454 1.69 -26.00 -12.87
N VAL A 455 0.56 -25.56 -13.43
CA VAL A 455 -0.78 -26.06 -13.08
C VAL A 455 -0.90 -27.59 -13.27
N PRO A 456 -0.72 -28.17 -14.47
CA PRO A 456 -0.79 -29.63 -14.65
C PRO A 456 0.30 -30.38 -13.88
N LEU A 457 1.47 -29.77 -13.66
CA LEU A 457 2.55 -30.35 -12.86
C LEU A 457 2.13 -30.51 -11.39
N LEU A 458 1.51 -29.48 -10.80
CA LEU A 458 0.99 -29.52 -9.43
C LEU A 458 -0.21 -30.45 -9.28
N GLU A 459 -1.06 -30.55 -10.30
CA GLU A 459 -2.20 -31.48 -10.30
C GLU A 459 -1.75 -32.95 -10.26
N ARG A 460 -0.72 -33.32 -11.03
CA ARG A 460 -0.19 -34.68 -11.04
C ARG A 460 0.61 -35.04 -9.80
N SER A 461 1.16 -34.04 -9.11
CA SER A 461 1.99 -34.20 -7.92
C SER A 461 1.22 -34.05 -6.60
N LYS A 462 -0.13 -34.06 -6.61
CA LYS A 462 -0.98 -33.99 -5.41
C LYS A 462 -0.70 -35.06 -4.35
N HIS A 463 -0.12 -36.19 -4.75
CA HIS A 463 0.27 -37.28 -3.85
C HIS A 463 1.60 -37.03 -3.14
N LEU A 464 2.35 -35.98 -3.51
CA LEU A 464 3.60 -35.60 -2.88
C LEU A 464 3.36 -34.55 -1.78
N SER A 465 4.27 -34.48 -0.80
CA SER A 465 4.27 -33.40 0.20
C SER A 465 4.51 -32.03 -0.45
N ALA A 466 4.07 -30.95 0.21
CA ALA A 466 4.31 -29.58 -0.23
C ALA A 466 5.78 -29.31 -0.59
N ALA A 467 6.72 -29.70 0.29
CA ALA A 467 8.15 -29.55 0.06
C ALA A 467 8.62 -30.26 -1.23
N ASN A 468 8.14 -31.48 -1.49
CA ASN A 468 8.49 -32.23 -2.69
C ASN A 468 7.85 -31.62 -3.96
N ARG A 469 6.67 -31.00 -3.83
CA ARG A 469 6.02 -30.28 -4.94
C ARG A 469 6.76 -29.00 -5.29
N ILE A 470 7.25 -28.26 -4.29
CA ILE A 470 8.11 -27.08 -4.49
C ILE A 470 9.42 -27.49 -5.17
N GLU A 471 10.08 -28.56 -4.70
CA GLU A 471 11.31 -29.06 -5.34
C GLU A 471 11.06 -29.55 -6.77
N LEU A 472 9.92 -30.18 -7.01
CA LEU A 472 9.50 -30.57 -8.35
C LEU A 472 9.37 -29.37 -9.28
N VAL A 473 8.70 -28.30 -8.84
CA VAL A 473 8.58 -27.03 -9.59
C VAL A 473 9.96 -26.46 -9.90
N ARG A 474 10.84 -26.37 -8.90
CA ARG A 474 12.21 -25.84 -9.02
C ARG A 474 13.05 -26.64 -10.02
N ARG A 475 12.89 -27.96 -10.06
CA ARG A 475 13.60 -28.84 -10.99
C ARG A 475 13.05 -28.79 -12.42
N CYS A 476 11.73 -28.72 -12.55
CA CYS A 476 11.04 -28.91 -13.82
C CYS A 476 10.89 -27.61 -14.61
N LEU A 477 10.84 -26.45 -13.97
CA LEU A 477 10.58 -25.17 -14.64
C LEU A 477 11.80 -24.27 -14.53
N ILE A 478 12.35 -23.88 -15.69
CA ILE A 478 13.54 -23.02 -15.78
C ILE A 478 13.20 -21.86 -16.71
N GLY A 479 13.48 -20.64 -16.24
CA GLY A 479 13.32 -19.41 -17.01
C GLY A 479 14.61 -18.59 -17.03
N TYR A 480 14.96 -18.01 -18.17
CA TYR A 480 16.01 -17.00 -18.29
C TYR A 480 15.42 -15.71 -18.86
N ASP A 481 15.87 -14.58 -18.35
CA ASP A 481 15.60 -13.27 -18.92
C ASP A 481 16.80 -12.36 -18.69
N ILE A 482 17.05 -11.45 -19.63
CA ILE A 482 18.13 -10.47 -19.52
C ILE A 482 17.73 -9.31 -18.60
N ASN A 483 16.45 -8.99 -18.52
CA ASN A 483 15.96 -7.87 -17.71
C ASN A 483 15.78 -8.32 -16.25
N PRO A 484 16.52 -7.75 -15.29
CA PRO A 484 16.39 -8.11 -13.88
C PRO A 484 15.00 -7.85 -13.29
N PHE A 485 14.25 -6.88 -13.83
CA PHE A 485 12.87 -6.64 -13.42
C PHE A 485 11.92 -7.74 -13.89
N SER A 486 12.10 -8.24 -15.11
CA SER A 486 11.36 -9.41 -15.62
C SER A 486 11.59 -10.63 -14.72
N VAL A 487 12.85 -10.90 -14.36
CA VAL A 487 13.22 -11.99 -13.45
C VAL A 487 12.54 -11.82 -12.09
N PHE A 488 12.53 -10.61 -11.54
CA PHE A 488 11.79 -10.31 -10.30
C PHE A 488 10.29 -10.60 -10.41
N LEU A 489 9.65 -10.18 -11.51
CA LEU A 489 8.24 -10.48 -11.77
C LEU A 489 8.00 -11.99 -11.95
N ALA A 490 8.92 -12.73 -12.57
CA ALA A 490 8.85 -14.18 -12.69
C ALA A 490 8.84 -14.87 -11.32
N HIS A 491 9.71 -14.43 -10.40
CA HIS A 491 9.72 -14.92 -9.02
C HIS A 491 8.39 -14.67 -8.31
N LEU A 492 7.84 -13.45 -8.41
CA LEU A 492 6.50 -13.14 -7.88
C LEU A 492 5.41 -14.02 -8.49
N SER A 493 5.42 -14.21 -9.81
CA SER A 493 4.44 -15.05 -10.51
C SER A 493 4.44 -16.48 -10.00
N VAL A 494 5.63 -17.08 -9.85
CA VAL A 494 5.78 -18.45 -9.34
C VAL A 494 5.35 -18.51 -7.88
N LEU A 495 5.83 -17.60 -7.05
CA LEU A 495 5.51 -17.52 -5.62
C LEU A 495 4.01 -17.48 -5.37
N PHE A 496 3.27 -16.62 -6.07
CA PHE A 496 1.81 -16.58 -5.94
C PHE A 496 1.13 -17.86 -6.44
N ALA A 497 1.66 -18.50 -7.49
CA ALA A 497 1.13 -19.76 -7.99
C ALA A 497 1.34 -20.94 -7.04
N VAL A 498 2.35 -20.88 -6.17
CA VAL A 498 2.68 -21.93 -5.19
C VAL A 498 2.45 -21.51 -3.74
N LEU A 499 1.86 -20.35 -3.48
CA LEU A 499 1.72 -19.80 -2.12
C LEU A 499 1.00 -20.78 -1.19
N ASP A 500 -0.07 -21.42 -1.67
CA ASP A 500 -0.81 -22.44 -0.91
C ASP A 500 0.10 -23.56 -0.38
N LEU A 501 1.16 -23.92 -1.12
CA LEU A 501 2.11 -24.95 -0.71
C LEU A 501 3.04 -24.50 0.42
N TYR A 502 3.32 -23.19 0.52
CA TYR A 502 4.08 -22.65 1.63
C TYR A 502 3.25 -22.59 2.92
N LEU A 503 1.91 -22.61 2.80
CA LEU A 503 0.96 -22.53 3.91
C LEU A 503 0.54 -23.89 4.46
N GLU A 504 0.87 -24.99 3.77
CA GLU A 504 0.73 -26.38 4.25
C GLU A 504 1.83 -26.74 5.25
#